data_AF-A0A7W8DLK3-F1
#
_entry.id   AF-A0A7W8DLK3-F1
#
_cell.length_a   1.000
_cell.length_b   1.000
_cell.length_c   1.000
_cell.angle_alpha   90.00
_cell.angle_beta   90.00
_cell.angle_gamma   90.00
#
_symmetry.space_group_name_H-M   'P 1'
#
loop_
_entity.id
_entity.type
_entity.pdbx_description
1 polymer ?
#
loop_
_entity_poly.entity_id
_entity_poly.type
_entity_poly.pdbx_seq_one_letter_code
_entity_poly.pdbx_strand_id
1 'polypeptide(L)'
;MIFRFAPALFALIGMAAAADTPVTISSLAELEQAASGNGQQVKMKPGTYRLAEFIPLKTIPERHKKARWQFLTFSGSGNNFDLSGVTIELDTTLREKLHAPIHTDEFLVSGKNNLICGLTITSIGKGAAFGGAVLGVTGQGNTLRDCTIHVEGSSPYGYGDLFGKGGYKHSGVHVTGSGSRFIGCKVFQKAFGHGFYLQENCNDVLFENCHVEGVMRSTDEMLAETSGMAFEHHFASVATNRSGTNRIQPGYMKALSEDAFRTYHTHQGLVLRGCTATRMRGGFELRTKTAPRLENCTATACERAFWISTGAVLTKCKGDARYGPLLYVEGDKARVDVQLLPTEAENIHVHAISAIYGTNNEVTISASKNRAHAAPILVGFTPPSMGENATANSERAARSLILHNHTSMPVVIGAKAEKCQIFTQGLVQENKGRDIAIQTR
;
A
#
# COMPACT_ATOMS: atom_id res chain seq x y z
N MET A 1 -77.00 -1.00 -9.12
CA MET A 1 -75.66 -0.93 -9.75
C MET A 1 -74.74 -1.85 -8.96
N ILE A 2 -74.40 -2.99 -9.53
CA ILE A 2 -73.57 -4.04 -8.90
C ILE A 2 -72.22 -4.02 -9.61
N PHE A 3 -71.16 -3.60 -8.93
CA PHE A 3 -69.79 -3.72 -9.46
C PHE A 3 -69.15 -5.00 -8.91
N ARG A 4 -68.95 -5.98 -9.81
CA ARG A 4 -68.15 -7.18 -9.57
C ARG A 4 -66.67 -6.84 -9.79
N PHE A 5 -65.86 -6.93 -8.74
CA PHE A 5 -64.40 -6.96 -8.85
C PHE A 5 -63.95 -8.40 -9.09
N ALA A 6 -63.25 -8.64 -10.20
CA ALA A 6 -62.55 -9.89 -10.48
C ALA A 6 -61.10 -9.80 -9.95
N PRO A 7 -60.56 -10.84 -9.29
CA PRO A 7 -59.15 -10.86 -8.92
C PRO A 7 -58.29 -11.29 -10.12
N ALA A 8 -57.32 -10.46 -10.47
CA ALA A 8 -56.29 -10.80 -11.46
C ALA A 8 -55.23 -11.69 -10.80
N LEU A 9 -55.13 -12.93 -11.27
CA LEU A 9 -54.11 -13.90 -10.87
C LEU A 9 -52.78 -13.55 -11.55
N PHE A 10 -51.85 -12.92 -10.84
CA PHE A 10 -50.48 -12.72 -11.31
C PHE A 10 -49.71 -14.04 -11.18
N ALA A 11 -49.48 -14.72 -12.31
CA ALA A 11 -48.54 -15.84 -12.38
C ALA A 11 -47.11 -15.29 -12.30
N LEU A 12 -46.46 -15.45 -11.15
CA LEU A 12 -45.01 -15.33 -11.04
C LEU A 12 -44.37 -16.52 -11.78
N ILE A 13 -43.94 -16.30 -13.02
CA ILE A 13 -43.04 -17.21 -13.72
C ILE A 13 -41.65 -16.99 -13.11
N GLY A 14 -41.29 -17.81 -12.13
CA GLY A 14 -39.92 -17.92 -11.66
C GLY A 14 -39.07 -18.52 -12.77
N MET A 15 -38.32 -17.69 -13.50
CA MET A 15 -37.20 -18.17 -14.31
C MET A 15 -36.12 -18.68 -13.36
N ALA A 16 -36.07 -19.99 -13.17
CA ALA A 16 -34.88 -20.64 -12.63
C ALA A 16 -33.76 -20.42 -13.65
N ALA A 17 -32.81 -19.54 -13.33
CA ALA A 17 -31.59 -19.38 -14.10
C ALA A 17 -30.87 -20.74 -14.10
N ALA A 18 -30.79 -21.39 -15.26
CA ALA A 18 -29.95 -22.55 -15.44
C ALA A 18 -28.52 -22.16 -15.00
N ALA A 19 -27.91 -22.97 -14.15
CA ALA A 19 -26.50 -22.78 -13.80
C ALA A 19 -25.69 -23.06 -15.07
N ASP A 20 -25.34 -22.01 -15.82
CA ASP A 20 -24.52 -22.13 -17.03
C ASP A 20 -23.21 -22.84 -16.67
N THR A 21 -22.95 -23.93 -17.40
CA THR A 21 -21.72 -24.71 -17.24
C THR A 21 -20.52 -23.82 -17.54
N PRO A 22 -19.48 -23.77 -16.66
CA PRO A 22 -18.35 -22.90 -16.89
C PRO A 22 -17.66 -23.13 -18.24
N VAL A 23 -17.41 -22.06 -18.98
CA VAL A 23 -16.58 -22.08 -20.18
C VAL A 23 -15.15 -22.41 -19.76
N THR A 24 -14.65 -23.57 -20.21
CA THR A 24 -13.27 -23.98 -19.93
C THR A 24 -12.34 -23.47 -21.01
N ILE A 25 -11.32 -22.71 -20.63
CA ILE A 25 -10.31 -22.14 -21.52
C ILE A 25 -8.91 -22.65 -21.16
N SER A 26 -7.98 -22.58 -22.10
CA SER A 26 -6.64 -23.16 -21.95
C SER A 26 -5.52 -22.33 -22.59
N SER A 27 -5.80 -21.10 -23.00
CA SER A 27 -4.81 -20.20 -23.61
C SER A 27 -5.08 -18.73 -23.26
N LEU A 28 -4.06 -17.88 -23.42
CA LEU A 28 -4.21 -16.42 -23.23
C LEU A 28 -5.12 -15.77 -24.27
N ALA A 29 -5.20 -16.32 -25.49
CA ALA A 29 -6.10 -15.82 -26.53
C ALA A 29 -7.57 -16.08 -26.16
N GLU A 30 -7.90 -17.28 -25.67
CA GLU A 30 -9.24 -17.59 -25.15
C GLU A 30 -9.56 -16.76 -23.91
N LEU A 31 -8.56 -16.49 -23.06
CA LEU A 31 -8.73 -15.58 -21.91
C LEU A 31 -9.03 -14.15 -22.37
N GLU A 32 -8.27 -13.58 -23.33
CA GLU A 32 -8.54 -12.23 -23.87
C GLU A 32 -9.95 -12.15 -24.44
N GLN A 33 -10.39 -13.17 -25.18
CA GLN A 33 -11.74 -13.23 -25.73
C GLN A 33 -12.81 -13.29 -24.63
N ALA A 34 -12.69 -14.23 -23.68
CA ALA A 34 -13.63 -14.37 -22.58
C ALA A 34 -13.65 -13.11 -21.69
N ALA A 35 -12.51 -12.48 -21.46
CA ALA A 35 -12.36 -11.26 -20.67
C ALA A 35 -13.15 -10.05 -21.23
N SER A 36 -13.55 -10.08 -22.50
CA SER A 36 -14.38 -9.06 -23.14
C SER A 36 -15.90 -9.30 -23.07
N GLY A 37 -16.33 -10.54 -22.78
CA GLY A 37 -17.74 -10.91 -22.70
C GLY A 37 -18.37 -10.63 -21.33
N ASN A 38 -19.70 -10.75 -21.20
CA ASN A 38 -20.42 -10.43 -19.97
C ASN A 38 -21.11 -11.66 -19.36
N GLY A 39 -21.27 -11.68 -18.04
CA GLY A 39 -22.10 -12.66 -17.33
C GLY A 39 -21.59 -14.09 -17.36
N GLN A 40 -20.31 -14.31 -17.70
CA GLN A 40 -19.77 -15.64 -17.92
C GLN A 40 -19.25 -16.28 -16.63
N GLN A 41 -19.36 -17.61 -16.57
CA GLN A 41 -18.57 -18.44 -15.67
C GLN A 41 -17.40 -19.00 -16.47
N VAL A 42 -16.17 -18.60 -16.14
CA VAL A 42 -14.96 -18.97 -16.89
C VAL A 42 -14.02 -19.72 -15.98
N LYS A 43 -13.54 -20.88 -16.42
CA LYS A 43 -12.48 -21.63 -15.74
C LYS A 43 -11.29 -21.81 -16.67
N MET A 44 -10.12 -21.35 -16.25
CA MET A 44 -8.90 -21.58 -16.99
C MET A 44 -8.17 -22.81 -16.47
N LYS A 45 -7.65 -23.64 -17.38
CA LYS A 45 -6.79 -24.77 -16.99
C LYS A 45 -5.58 -24.25 -16.19
N PRO A 46 -5.21 -24.88 -15.06
CA PRO A 46 -4.00 -24.52 -14.34
C PRO A 46 -2.76 -24.67 -15.23
N GLY A 47 -1.78 -23.78 -15.03
CA GLY A 47 -0.55 -23.78 -15.82
C GLY A 47 0.15 -22.43 -15.83
N THR A 48 1.33 -22.41 -16.44
CA THR A 48 2.11 -21.18 -16.68
C THR A 48 1.91 -20.72 -18.12
N TYR A 49 1.57 -19.44 -18.28
CA TYR A 49 1.21 -18.82 -19.55
C TYR A 49 2.10 -17.62 -19.80
N ARG A 50 2.93 -17.68 -20.83
CA ARG A 50 3.91 -16.64 -21.12
C ARG A 50 3.34 -15.58 -22.03
N LEU A 51 3.34 -14.32 -21.57
CA LEU A 51 2.92 -13.21 -22.42
C LEU A 51 3.75 -13.10 -23.70
N ALA A 52 5.03 -13.46 -23.68
CA ALA A 52 5.89 -13.43 -24.86
C ALA A 52 5.46 -14.42 -25.97
N GLU A 53 4.73 -15.48 -25.63
CA GLU A 53 4.17 -16.44 -26.60
C GLU A 53 2.89 -15.90 -27.24
N PHE A 54 2.07 -15.19 -26.45
CA PHE A 54 0.83 -14.57 -26.89
C PHE A 54 1.05 -13.23 -27.61
N ILE A 55 2.00 -12.43 -27.13
CA ILE A 55 2.41 -11.13 -27.67
C ILE A 55 3.92 -11.20 -27.96
N PRO A 56 4.33 -11.76 -29.12
CA PRO A 56 5.73 -11.86 -29.47
C PRO A 56 6.38 -10.49 -29.58
N LEU A 57 7.62 -10.35 -29.12
CA LEU A 57 8.37 -9.09 -29.09
C LEU A 57 8.39 -8.35 -30.43
N LYS A 58 8.42 -9.09 -31.55
CA LYS A 58 8.37 -8.56 -32.92
C LYS A 58 7.07 -7.81 -33.26
N THR A 59 5.99 -8.04 -32.51
CA THR A 59 4.68 -7.41 -32.71
C THR A 59 4.52 -6.10 -31.93
N ILE A 60 5.41 -5.83 -30.97
CA ILE A 60 5.34 -4.65 -30.11
C ILE A 60 5.33 -3.32 -30.88
N PRO A 61 6.15 -3.11 -31.93
CA PRO A 61 6.10 -1.86 -32.71
C PRO A 61 4.71 -1.57 -33.30
N GLU A 62 4.01 -2.61 -33.76
CA GLU A 62 2.66 -2.47 -34.30
C GLU A 62 1.63 -2.18 -33.21
N ARG A 63 1.78 -2.79 -32.02
CA ARG A 63 0.94 -2.48 -30.86
C ARG A 63 1.10 -1.03 -30.40
N HIS A 64 2.34 -0.54 -30.35
CA HIS A 64 2.63 0.87 -30.05
C HIS A 64 1.93 1.80 -31.05
N LYS A 65 2.06 1.56 -32.35
CA LYS A 65 1.38 2.36 -33.39
C LYS A 65 -0.15 2.39 -33.22
N LYS A 66 -0.73 1.29 -32.74
CA LYS A 66 -2.17 1.16 -32.46
C LYS A 66 -2.59 1.63 -31.07
N ALA A 67 -1.66 2.17 -30.28
CA ALA A 67 -1.89 2.56 -28.90
C ALA A 67 -2.51 1.44 -28.02
N ARG A 68 -2.14 0.18 -28.28
CA ARG A 68 -2.57 -0.98 -27.50
C ARG A 68 -1.63 -1.23 -26.33
N TRP A 69 -1.78 -0.42 -25.28
CA TRP A 69 -0.85 -0.38 -24.15
C TRP A 69 -1.00 -1.49 -23.14
N GLN A 70 -2.24 -1.94 -22.85
CA GLN A 70 -2.48 -3.07 -21.96
C GLN A 70 -2.19 -4.39 -22.65
N PHE A 71 -1.56 -5.35 -21.96
CA PHE A 71 -1.34 -6.70 -22.46
C PHE A 71 -2.62 -7.54 -22.44
N LEU A 72 -3.42 -7.42 -21.37
CA LEU A 72 -4.71 -8.08 -21.24
C LEU A 72 -5.69 -7.20 -20.46
N THR A 73 -6.94 -7.16 -20.94
CA THR A 73 -8.01 -6.34 -20.34
C THR A 73 -9.25 -7.17 -20.06
N PHE A 74 -9.70 -7.19 -18.80
CA PHE A 74 -11.01 -7.66 -18.36
C PHE A 74 -12.02 -6.52 -18.47
N SER A 75 -12.52 -6.29 -19.69
CA SER A 75 -13.49 -5.22 -20.00
C SER A 75 -14.95 -5.65 -19.85
N GLY A 76 -15.19 -6.94 -19.92
CA GLY A 76 -16.48 -7.57 -19.67
C GLY A 76 -16.95 -7.39 -18.22
N SER A 77 -18.25 -7.48 -17.99
CA SER A 77 -18.88 -7.25 -16.68
C SER A 77 -19.68 -8.45 -16.17
N GLY A 78 -19.77 -8.59 -14.85
CA GLY A 78 -20.55 -9.65 -14.20
C GLY A 78 -19.98 -11.05 -14.43
N ASN A 79 -18.69 -11.17 -14.76
CA ASN A 79 -18.06 -12.46 -14.97
C ASN A 79 -17.50 -13.03 -13.66
N ASN A 80 -17.35 -14.34 -13.63
CA ASN A 80 -16.63 -15.06 -12.59
C ASN A 80 -15.51 -15.89 -13.24
N PHE A 81 -14.26 -15.52 -12.97
CA PHE A 81 -13.06 -16.18 -13.45
C PHE A 81 -12.44 -17.03 -12.34
N ASP A 82 -12.50 -18.35 -12.50
CA ASP A 82 -11.68 -19.30 -11.74
C ASP A 82 -10.34 -19.49 -12.47
N LEU A 83 -9.32 -18.80 -11.95
CA LEU A 83 -7.94 -18.82 -12.44
C LEU A 83 -7.02 -19.50 -11.41
N SER A 84 -7.58 -20.39 -10.58
CA SER A 84 -6.82 -21.12 -9.57
C SER A 84 -5.71 -21.97 -10.21
N GLY A 85 -4.47 -21.75 -9.78
CA GLY A 85 -3.29 -22.44 -10.34
C GLY A 85 -2.83 -21.90 -11.70
N VAL A 86 -3.34 -20.75 -12.14
CA VAL A 86 -2.88 -20.05 -13.34
C VAL A 86 -1.81 -19.02 -12.97
N THR A 87 -0.66 -19.09 -13.64
CA THR A 87 0.39 -18.08 -13.60
C THR A 87 0.55 -17.44 -14.97
N ILE A 88 0.48 -16.12 -15.05
CA ILE A 88 0.85 -15.36 -16.25
C ILE A 88 2.25 -14.78 -16.03
N GLU A 89 3.21 -15.19 -16.86
CA GLU A 89 4.57 -14.65 -16.86
C GLU A 89 4.64 -13.43 -17.79
N LEU A 90 4.97 -12.28 -17.20
CA LEU A 90 5.21 -11.03 -17.89
C LEU A 90 6.71 -10.79 -18.03
N ASP A 91 7.23 -10.90 -19.24
CA ASP A 91 8.60 -10.45 -19.53
C ASP A 91 8.65 -8.91 -19.55
N THR A 92 9.37 -8.33 -18.59
CA THR A 92 9.51 -6.87 -18.44
C THR A 92 10.13 -6.19 -19.67
N THR A 93 10.81 -6.94 -20.56
CA THR A 93 11.29 -6.41 -21.84
C THR A 93 10.15 -6.08 -22.80
N LEU A 94 8.99 -6.74 -22.70
CA LEU A 94 7.81 -6.41 -23.50
C LEU A 94 7.34 -4.98 -23.21
N ARG A 95 7.23 -4.64 -21.92
CA ARG A 95 6.86 -3.29 -21.46
C ARG A 95 7.89 -2.25 -21.88
N GLU A 96 9.16 -2.53 -21.64
CA GLU A 96 10.23 -1.59 -21.96
C GLU A 96 10.22 -1.22 -23.45
N LYS A 97 10.04 -2.22 -24.33
CA LYS A 97 9.91 -1.98 -25.78
C LYS A 97 8.57 -1.39 -26.18
N LEU A 98 7.50 -1.68 -25.45
CA LEU A 98 6.19 -1.09 -25.72
C LEU A 98 6.18 0.40 -25.48
N HIS A 99 7.05 0.90 -24.59
CA HIS A 99 7.26 2.32 -24.33
C HIS A 99 5.92 3.06 -24.15
N ALA A 100 5.04 2.44 -23.36
CA ALA A 100 3.70 2.97 -23.11
C ALA A 100 3.77 4.36 -22.45
N PRO A 101 2.74 5.19 -22.60
CA PRO A 101 2.66 6.46 -21.90
C PRO A 101 2.87 6.30 -20.39
N ILE A 102 3.43 7.33 -19.77
CA ILE A 102 3.71 7.32 -18.33
C ILE A 102 2.43 7.03 -17.55
N HIS A 103 2.53 6.20 -16.50
CA HIS A 103 1.41 5.78 -15.64
C HIS A 103 0.38 4.87 -16.32
N THR A 104 0.80 4.11 -17.34
CA THR A 104 -0.07 3.09 -17.94
C THR A 104 0.06 1.74 -17.23
N ASP A 105 -1.08 1.17 -16.81
CA ASP A 105 -1.12 -0.16 -16.21
C ASP A 105 -1.02 -1.27 -17.28
N GLU A 106 -0.33 -2.36 -16.94
CA GLU A 106 0.00 -3.46 -17.86
C GLU A 106 -1.18 -4.40 -18.10
N PHE A 107 -1.88 -4.77 -17.03
CA PHE A 107 -3.15 -5.49 -17.05
C PHE A 107 -4.26 -4.58 -16.52
N LEU A 108 -5.48 -4.75 -17.02
CA LEU A 108 -6.58 -3.86 -16.66
C LEU A 108 -7.88 -4.61 -16.39
N VAL A 109 -8.51 -4.34 -15.26
CA VAL A 109 -9.90 -4.72 -14.95
C VAL A 109 -10.75 -3.46 -15.04
N SER A 110 -11.33 -3.23 -16.23
CA SER A 110 -12.14 -2.04 -16.52
C SER A 110 -13.64 -2.32 -16.52
N GLY A 111 -14.04 -3.57 -16.73
CA GLY A 111 -15.43 -4.00 -16.58
C GLY A 111 -15.89 -3.99 -15.11
N LYS A 112 -17.17 -4.22 -14.88
CA LYS A 112 -17.79 -4.06 -13.55
C LYS A 112 -18.23 -5.37 -12.95
N ASN A 113 -18.25 -5.45 -11.63
CA ASN A 113 -18.81 -6.58 -10.88
C ASN A 113 -18.22 -7.94 -11.29
N ASN A 114 -16.94 -7.97 -11.68
CA ASN A 114 -16.26 -9.23 -11.95
C ASN A 114 -15.72 -9.83 -10.65
N LEU A 115 -15.75 -11.15 -10.55
CA LEU A 115 -14.97 -11.94 -9.59
C LEU A 115 -13.79 -12.56 -10.33
N ILE A 116 -12.57 -12.26 -9.88
CA ILE A 116 -11.35 -12.90 -10.39
C ILE A 116 -10.70 -13.63 -9.22
N CYS A 117 -10.57 -14.95 -9.33
CA CYS A 117 -10.10 -15.81 -8.26
C CYS A 117 -8.81 -16.55 -8.64
N GLY A 118 -7.79 -16.49 -7.78
CA GLY A 118 -6.60 -17.37 -7.85
C GLY A 118 -5.53 -17.01 -8.89
N LEU A 119 -5.67 -15.89 -9.61
CA LEU A 119 -4.71 -15.47 -10.64
C LEU A 119 -3.36 -15.10 -10.03
N THR A 120 -2.28 -15.67 -10.58
CA THR A 120 -0.92 -15.19 -10.32
C THR A 120 -0.36 -14.46 -11.54
N ILE A 121 0.20 -13.26 -11.34
CA ILE A 121 0.98 -12.54 -12.36
C ILE A 121 2.41 -12.40 -11.84
N THR A 122 3.38 -12.81 -12.65
CA THR A 122 4.81 -12.74 -12.29
C THR A 122 5.59 -11.96 -13.35
N SER A 123 6.09 -10.78 -12.97
CA SER A 123 7.09 -10.07 -13.75
C SER A 123 8.43 -10.82 -13.72
N ILE A 124 9.04 -11.00 -14.88
CA ILE A 124 10.39 -11.56 -15.04
C ILE A 124 11.31 -10.57 -15.76
N GLY A 125 12.58 -10.52 -15.35
CA GLY A 125 13.60 -9.68 -15.96
C GLY A 125 13.74 -8.29 -15.31
N LYS A 126 14.54 -7.43 -15.95
CA LYS A 126 14.95 -6.12 -15.41
C LYS A 126 14.58 -4.93 -16.32
N GLY A 127 13.63 -5.11 -17.23
CA GLY A 127 13.21 -4.06 -18.16
C GLY A 127 12.69 -2.83 -17.41
N ALA A 128 12.96 -1.65 -17.96
CA ALA A 128 12.56 -0.38 -17.35
C ALA A 128 11.02 -0.22 -17.30
N ALA A 129 10.55 0.45 -16.25
CA ALA A 129 9.17 0.86 -16.06
C ALA A 129 9.04 2.35 -16.32
N PHE A 130 8.00 2.82 -17.01
CA PHE A 130 7.76 4.26 -17.18
C PHE A 130 6.63 4.73 -16.26
N GLY A 131 6.59 4.24 -15.01
CA GLY A 131 5.42 4.39 -14.13
C GLY A 131 4.32 3.36 -14.42
N GLY A 132 3.24 3.43 -13.63
CA GLY A 132 2.10 2.52 -13.73
C GLY A 132 2.20 1.33 -12.77
N ALA A 133 1.26 0.41 -12.91
CA ALA A 133 1.19 -0.81 -12.14
C ALA A 133 1.11 -2.06 -13.03
N VAL A 134 1.45 -3.21 -12.44
CA VAL A 134 1.18 -4.51 -13.07
C VAL A 134 -0.31 -4.66 -13.32
N LEU A 135 -1.16 -4.31 -12.35
CA LEU A 135 -2.61 -4.48 -12.47
C LEU A 135 -3.37 -3.20 -12.10
N GLY A 136 -4.12 -2.66 -13.05
CA GLY A 136 -5.13 -1.62 -12.81
C GLY A 136 -6.50 -2.22 -12.55
N VAL A 137 -7.17 -1.79 -11.48
CA VAL A 137 -8.58 -2.09 -11.18
C VAL A 137 -9.36 -0.78 -11.20
N THR A 138 -9.93 -0.49 -12.37
CA THR A 138 -10.58 0.80 -12.68
C THR A 138 -12.09 0.69 -12.76
N GLY A 139 -12.60 -0.49 -13.12
CA GLY A 139 -14.03 -0.78 -13.09
C GLY A 139 -14.56 -0.92 -11.67
N GLN A 140 -15.87 -0.65 -11.50
CA GLN A 140 -16.54 -0.64 -10.20
C GLN A 140 -16.97 -2.02 -9.74
N GLY A 141 -16.99 -2.23 -8.41
CA GLY A 141 -17.58 -3.42 -7.78
C GLY A 141 -16.83 -4.72 -8.05
N ASN A 142 -15.60 -4.66 -8.55
CA ASN A 142 -14.82 -5.86 -8.84
C ASN A 142 -14.29 -6.49 -7.56
N THR A 143 -14.26 -7.82 -7.52
CA THR A 143 -13.65 -8.60 -6.44
C THR A 143 -12.46 -9.38 -6.98
N LEU A 144 -11.29 -9.12 -6.42
CA LEU A 144 -10.11 -9.97 -6.61
C LEU A 144 -9.96 -10.82 -5.35
N ARG A 145 -9.89 -12.13 -5.53
CA ARG A 145 -9.77 -13.10 -4.44
C ARG A 145 -8.57 -14.01 -4.66
N ASP A 146 -7.72 -14.12 -3.65
CA ASP A 146 -6.55 -15.01 -3.63
C ASP A 146 -5.60 -14.81 -4.83
N CYS A 147 -5.56 -13.58 -5.38
CA CYS A 147 -4.66 -13.22 -6.47
C CYS A 147 -3.27 -12.88 -5.94
N THR A 148 -2.22 -13.24 -6.67
CA THR A 148 -0.82 -12.97 -6.30
C THR A 148 -0.11 -12.19 -7.41
N ILE A 149 0.54 -11.08 -7.07
CA ILE A 149 1.27 -10.23 -8.00
C ILE A 149 2.74 -10.18 -7.57
N HIS A 150 3.65 -10.68 -8.40
CA HIS A 150 5.10 -10.52 -8.22
C HIS A 150 5.60 -9.42 -9.16
N VAL A 151 6.12 -8.34 -8.59
CA VAL A 151 6.52 -7.14 -9.31
C VAL A 151 8.03 -7.06 -9.35
N GLU A 152 8.59 -6.97 -10.56
CA GLU A 152 10.02 -6.77 -10.82
C GLU A 152 10.21 -5.72 -11.93
N GLY A 153 11.41 -5.12 -12.02
CA GLY A 153 11.77 -4.21 -13.10
C GLY A 153 11.32 -2.76 -12.85
N SER A 154 12.22 -1.97 -12.25
CA SER A 154 12.22 -0.51 -12.12
C SER A 154 13.67 -0.03 -12.19
N SER A 155 13.95 1.18 -12.66
CA SER A 155 15.34 1.68 -12.76
C SER A 155 15.45 3.15 -12.37
N PRO A 156 16.27 3.53 -11.38
CA PRO A 156 17.06 2.65 -10.53
C PRO A 156 16.22 1.85 -9.53
N TYR A 157 16.69 0.64 -9.23
CA TYR A 157 16.23 -0.16 -8.10
C TYR A 157 17.41 -0.41 -7.17
N GLY A 158 17.16 -0.50 -5.86
CA GLY A 158 18.22 -0.78 -4.88
C GLY A 158 18.57 0.38 -3.94
N TYR A 159 17.94 1.55 -4.08
CA TYR A 159 18.22 2.73 -3.25
C TYR A 159 16.98 3.42 -2.67
N GLY A 160 15.79 2.84 -2.89
CA GLY A 160 14.52 3.43 -2.44
C GLY A 160 14.34 4.86 -2.97
N ASP A 161 13.92 5.77 -2.09
CA ASP A 161 13.74 7.19 -2.45
C ASP A 161 14.97 8.08 -2.18
N LEU A 162 16.16 7.52 -1.91
CA LEU A 162 17.38 8.30 -1.63
C LEU A 162 17.80 9.21 -2.80
N PHE A 163 17.58 8.75 -4.03
CA PHE A 163 17.84 9.50 -5.27
C PHE A 163 16.57 10.13 -5.87
N GLY A 164 15.52 10.28 -5.06
CA GLY A 164 14.26 10.87 -5.46
C GLY A 164 13.17 9.86 -5.78
N LYS A 165 11.95 10.37 -5.96
CA LYS A 165 10.72 9.59 -6.14
C LYS A 165 10.24 9.60 -7.60
N GLY A 166 11.13 9.85 -8.57
CA GLY A 166 10.76 10.15 -9.96
C GLY A 166 10.86 8.98 -10.96
N GLY A 167 10.16 9.15 -12.09
CA GLY A 167 10.53 8.64 -13.43
C GLY A 167 10.18 7.20 -13.81
N TYR A 168 10.56 6.22 -12.99
CA TYR A 168 10.64 4.84 -13.49
C TYR A 168 10.14 3.80 -12.49
N LYS A 169 8.97 4.10 -11.92
CA LYS A 169 8.33 3.25 -10.92
C LYS A 169 7.59 2.09 -11.55
N HIS A 170 7.55 0.98 -10.83
CA HIS A 170 6.69 -0.15 -11.17
C HIS A 170 5.91 -0.56 -9.93
N SER A 171 4.61 -0.30 -9.91
CA SER A 171 3.76 -0.63 -8.76
C SER A 171 3.05 -1.97 -8.98
N GLY A 172 2.52 -2.57 -7.92
CA GLY A 172 1.74 -3.81 -8.00
C GLY A 172 0.34 -3.58 -8.54
N VAL A 173 -0.49 -2.89 -7.75
CA VAL A 173 -1.92 -2.75 -8.03
C VAL A 173 -2.39 -1.31 -7.89
N HIS A 174 -2.90 -0.76 -8.97
CA HIS A 174 -3.54 0.54 -9.05
C HIS A 174 -5.05 0.40 -8.89
N VAL A 175 -5.66 1.20 -8.01
CA VAL A 175 -7.09 1.12 -7.72
C VAL A 175 -7.77 2.47 -7.94
N THR A 176 -8.69 2.53 -8.89
CA THR A 176 -9.56 3.69 -9.15
C THR A 176 -11.04 3.30 -9.23
N GLY A 177 -11.36 2.01 -9.24
CA GLY A 177 -12.74 1.52 -9.21
C GLY A 177 -13.35 1.48 -7.80
N SER A 178 -14.41 2.25 -7.56
CA SER A 178 -15.18 2.21 -6.31
C SER A 178 -15.87 0.87 -6.05
N GLY A 179 -16.12 0.55 -4.79
CA GLY A 179 -16.78 -0.69 -4.36
C GLY A 179 -15.94 -1.95 -4.58
N SER A 180 -14.67 -1.80 -4.95
CA SER A 180 -13.78 -2.93 -5.23
C SER A 180 -13.35 -3.63 -3.94
N ARG A 181 -13.21 -4.95 -4.01
CA ARG A 181 -12.85 -5.81 -2.88
C ARG A 181 -11.62 -6.63 -3.22
N PHE A 182 -10.64 -6.62 -2.32
CA PHE A 182 -9.43 -7.41 -2.42
C PHE A 182 -9.39 -8.34 -1.21
N ILE A 183 -9.44 -9.66 -1.44
CA ILE A 183 -9.59 -10.66 -0.39
C ILE A 183 -8.47 -11.69 -0.53
N GLY A 184 -7.60 -11.81 0.47
CA GLY A 184 -6.50 -12.78 0.42
C GLY A 184 -5.42 -12.46 -0.63
N CYS A 185 -5.46 -11.27 -1.24
CA CYS A 185 -4.54 -10.90 -2.31
C CYS A 185 -3.12 -10.62 -1.78
N LYS A 186 -2.10 -10.95 -2.58
CA LYS A 186 -0.69 -10.81 -2.22
C LYS A 186 0.07 -9.99 -3.25
N VAL A 187 0.93 -9.09 -2.80
CA VAL A 187 1.87 -8.35 -3.66
C VAL A 187 3.29 -8.51 -3.13
N PHE A 188 4.19 -9.01 -3.96
CA PHE A 188 5.62 -9.10 -3.70
C PHE A 188 6.35 -8.06 -4.54
N GLN A 189 6.74 -6.96 -3.90
CA GLN A 189 7.19 -5.72 -4.52
C GLN A 189 8.72 -5.66 -4.58
N LYS A 190 9.31 -6.27 -5.61
CA LYS A 190 10.75 -6.17 -5.91
C LYS A 190 11.04 -5.12 -7.00
N ALA A 191 10.38 -3.98 -6.87
CA ALA A 191 10.56 -2.82 -7.71
C ALA A 191 10.28 -1.55 -6.89
N PHE A 192 10.82 -0.42 -7.33
CA PHE A 192 10.50 0.87 -6.74
C PHE A 192 9.10 1.29 -7.19
N GLY A 193 8.15 1.30 -6.27
CA GLY A 193 6.72 1.52 -6.53
C GLY A 193 5.87 1.04 -5.36
N HIS A 194 4.56 1.27 -5.45
CA HIS A 194 3.61 0.91 -4.39
C HIS A 194 3.14 -0.55 -4.51
N GLY A 195 2.75 -1.16 -3.39
CA GLY A 195 2.05 -2.45 -3.42
C GLY A 195 0.62 -2.29 -3.96
N PHE A 196 -0.27 -1.76 -3.12
CA PHE A 196 -1.58 -1.25 -3.50
C PHE A 196 -1.60 0.28 -3.37
N TYR A 197 -2.11 0.97 -4.37
CA TYR A 197 -2.36 2.41 -4.27
C TYR A 197 -3.69 2.82 -4.88
N LEU A 198 -4.37 3.72 -4.17
CA LEU A 198 -5.67 4.26 -4.55
C LEU A 198 -5.50 5.68 -5.11
N GLN A 199 -6.16 5.97 -6.22
CA GLN A 199 -6.24 7.30 -6.82
C GLN A 199 -7.68 7.62 -7.27
N GLU A 200 -7.87 8.80 -7.87
CA GLU A 200 -9.11 9.21 -8.56
C GLU A 200 -10.39 9.17 -7.72
N ASN A 201 -10.28 9.38 -6.40
CA ASN A 201 -11.40 9.45 -5.47
C ASN A 201 -12.33 8.20 -5.49
N CYS A 202 -11.76 7.00 -5.63
CA CYS A 202 -12.52 5.77 -5.44
C CYS A 202 -13.00 5.62 -3.99
N ASN A 203 -14.25 5.16 -3.81
CA ASN A 203 -14.90 5.00 -2.50
C ASN A 203 -15.26 3.53 -2.24
N ASP A 204 -15.53 3.21 -0.98
CA ASP A 204 -16.04 1.91 -0.53
C ASP A 204 -15.15 0.73 -0.92
N VAL A 205 -13.83 0.97 -0.94
CA VAL A 205 -12.83 -0.06 -1.23
C VAL A 205 -12.54 -0.86 0.04
N LEU A 206 -12.55 -2.19 -0.09
CA LEU A 206 -12.23 -3.12 1.00
C LEU A 206 -10.96 -3.91 0.68
N PHE A 207 -10.04 -3.95 1.64
CA PHE A 207 -8.96 -4.94 1.70
C PHE A 207 -9.21 -5.86 2.89
N GLU A 208 -9.19 -7.17 2.65
CA GLU A 208 -9.36 -8.19 3.69
C GLU A 208 -8.28 -9.25 3.54
N ASN A 209 -7.53 -9.50 4.61
CA ASN A 209 -6.46 -10.51 4.69
C ASN A 209 -5.42 -10.39 3.55
N CYS A 210 -5.18 -9.18 3.07
CA CYS A 210 -4.19 -8.94 2.02
C CYS A 210 -2.77 -8.82 2.58
N HIS A 211 -1.77 -9.24 1.80
CA HIS A 211 -0.36 -9.18 2.18
C HIS A 211 0.44 -8.38 1.16
N VAL A 212 1.33 -7.51 1.63
CA VAL A 212 2.29 -6.81 0.78
C VAL A 212 3.67 -6.91 1.39
N GLU A 213 4.65 -7.27 0.57
CA GLU A 213 6.02 -7.47 0.99
C GLU A 213 7.02 -6.86 0.03
N GLY A 214 8.00 -6.13 0.57
CA GLY A 214 9.11 -5.57 -0.19
C GLY A 214 10.46 -6.12 0.25
N VAL A 215 11.50 -5.35 -0.08
CA VAL A 215 12.89 -5.66 0.24
C VAL A 215 13.50 -4.48 0.98
N MET A 216 14.27 -4.78 2.02
CA MET A 216 15.06 -3.80 2.75
C MET A 216 16.55 -4.00 2.43
N ARG A 217 17.31 -2.91 2.48
CA ARG A 217 18.77 -2.91 2.30
C ARG A 217 19.40 -1.94 3.30
N SER A 218 20.54 -2.29 3.88
CA SER A 218 21.24 -1.38 4.80
C SER A 218 21.89 -0.24 4.02
N THR A 219 21.94 0.95 4.62
CA THR A 219 22.69 2.06 4.03
C THR A 219 24.20 1.83 4.11
N ASP A 220 24.67 1.02 5.05
CA ASP A 220 26.08 0.60 5.14
C ASP A 220 26.49 -0.23 3.92
N GLU A 221 25.65 -1.18 3.49
CA GLU A 221 25.86 -1.93 2.24
C GLU A 221 25.83 -1.04 1.00
N MET A 222 25.02 0.02 0.99
CA MET A 222 25.02 0.99 -0.11
C MET A 222 26.31 1.80 -0.12
N LEU A 223 26.78 2.26 1.05
CA LEU A 223 28.01 3.04 1.19
C LEU A 223 29.28 2.24 0.91
N ALA A 224 29.22 0.92 1.02
CA ALA A 224 30.32 0.00 0.69
C ALA A 224 30.48 -0.27 -0.82
N GLU A 225 29.54 0.20 -1.66
CA GLU A 225 29.62 0.01 -3.11
C GLU A 225 30.86 0.71 -3.70
N THR A 226 31.56 0.03 -4.61
CA THR A 226 32.70 0.60 -5.35
C THR A 226 32.36 0.88 -6.83
N SER A 227 31.11 0.70 -7.22
CA SER A 227 30.58 0.92 -8.56
C SER A 227 29.05 1.04 -8.51
N GLY A 228 28.42 1.48 -9.61
CA GLY A 228 26.98 1.65 -9.69
C GLY A 228 26.51 3.03 -9.24
N MET A 229 25.19 3.25 -9.31
CA MET A 229 24.59 4.57 -9.20
C MET A 229 24.98 5.33 -7.92
N ALA A 230 24.95 4.70 -6.74
CA ALA A 230 25.29 5.44 -5.53
C ALA A 230 26.75 5.88 -5.51
N PHE A 231 27.68 5.00 -5.90
CA PHE A 231 29.09 5.32 -6.03
C PHE A 231 29.36 6.42 -7.08
N GLU A 232 28.75 6.29 -8.27
CA GLU A 232 28.85 7.26 -9.38
C GLU A 232 28.32 8.65 -9.01
N HIS A 233 27.31 8.71 -8.13
CA HIS A 233 26.78 9.95 -7.57
C HIS A 233 27.41 10.34 -6.21
N HIS A 234 28.57 9.77 -5.87
CA HIS A 234 29.31 10.06 -4.63
C HIS A 234 28.47 9.94 -3.35
N PHE A 235 27.48 9.06 -3.36
CA PHE A 235 26.52 8.80 -2.29
C PHE A 235 25.68 10.03 -1.90
N ALA A 236 25.45 10.95 -2.84
CA ALA A 236 24.63 12.14 -2.62
C ALA A 236 23.13 11.79 -2.57
N SER A 237 22.43 12.23 -1.52
CA SER A 237 20.97 12.06 -1.41
C SER A 237 20.23 13.35 -1.80
N VAL A 238 18.98 13.22 -2.27
CA VAL A 238 18.16 14.40 -2.64
C VAL A 238 17.62 15.17 -1.43
N ALA A 239 17.83 14.66 -0.22
CA ALA A 239 17.38 15.31 1.02
C ALA A 239 18.53 15.50 2.00
N THR A 240 18.41 16.56 2.80
CA THR A 240 19.34 16.93 3.86
C THR A 240 19.11 16.08 5.11
N ASN A 241 20.06 15.21 5.41
CA ASN A 241 20.00 14.29 6.55
C ASN A 241 20.11 14.99 7.91
N ARG A 242 20.00 14.20 8.98
CA ARG A 242 20.09 14.69 10.37
C ARG A 242 21.44 15.31 10.74
N SER A 243 22.50 15.04 9.98
CA SER A 243 23.82 15.69 10.13
C SER A 243 23.94 17.00 9.34
N GLY A 244 22.89 17.43 8.64
CA GLY A 244 22.90 18.65 7.83
C GLY A 244 23.56 18.49 6.46
N THR A 245 23.76 17.26 5.98
CA THR A 245 24.41 16.98 4.69
C THR A 245 23.46 16.29 3.71
N ASN A 246 23.69 16.45 2.42
CA ASN A 246 22.90 15.78 1.37
C ASN A 246 23.61 14.47 0.95
N ARG A 247 23.88 13.59 1.92
CA ARG A 247 24.55 12.30 1.68
C ARG A 247 23.82 11.17 2.39
N ILE A 248 23.94 9.96 1.85
CA ILE A 248 23.49 8.73 2.52
C ILE A 248 24.22 8.61 3.86
N GLN A 249 23.48 8.36 4.93
CA GLN A 249 24.05 8.14 6.26
C GLN A 249 24.16 6.64 6.57
N PRO A 250 25.23 6.21 7.26
CA PRO A 250 25.36 4.82 7.74
C PRO A 250 24.36 4.51 8.86
N GLY A 251 24.19 3.22 9.18
CA GLY A 251 23.39 2.77 10.32
C GLY A 251 21.88 2.86 10.14
N TYR A 252 21.37 2.79 8.90
CA TYR A 252 19.94 2.78 8.62
C TYR A 252 19.53 1.63 7.70
N MET A 253 18.23 1.34 7.67
CA MET A 253 17.63 0.38 6.74
C MET A 253 16.68 1.08 5.78
N LYS A 254 16.84 0.80 4.49
CA LYS A 254 16.10 1.44 3.41
C LYS A 254 15.22 0.42 2.68
N ALA A 255 13.95 0.74 2.51
CA ALA A 255 13.06 -0.01 1.64
C ALA A 255 13.39 0.28 0.19
N LEU A 256 13.44 -0.78 -0.62
CA LEU A 256 13.67 -0.68 -2.05
C LEU A 256 12.37 -0.43 -2.83
N SER A 257 11.23 -0.59 -2.16
CA SER A 257 9.88 -0.29 -2.64
C SER A 257 9.35 0.98 -1.96
N GLU A 258 8.21 1.49 -2.43
CA GLU A 258 7.47 2.54 -1.72
C GLU A 258 6.52 1.92 -0.69
N ASP A 259 5.30 2.45 -0.60
CA ASP A 259 4.35 2.10 0.46
C ASP A 259 3.48 0.90 0.07
N ALA A 260 3.13 0.08 1.06
CA ALA A 260 2.36 -1.15 0.87
C ALA A 260 0.90 -0.86 0.55
N PHE A 261 0.25 -0.02 1.36
CA PHE A 261 -1.09 0.50 1.12
C PHE A 261 -1.02 2.03 1.09
N ARG A 262 -1.31 2.63 -0.05
CA ARG A 262 -1.18 4.07 -0.29
C ARG A 262 -2.49 4.68 -0.75
N THR A 263 -2.82 5.87 -0.23
CA THR A 263 -3.92 6.68 -0.75
C THR A 263 -3.42 7.99 -1.35
N TYR A 264 -3.97 8.38 -2.49
CA TYR A 264 -3.86 9.71 -3.08
C TYR A 264 -5.26 10.30 -3.26
N HIS A 265 -5.46 11.53 -2.79
CA HIS A 265 -6.77 12.19 -2.75
C HIS A 265 -7.72 11.63 -1.66
N THR A 266 -9.02 11.64 -1.93
CA THR A 266 -10.10 11.54 -0.95
C THR A 266 -10.89 10.25 -1.20
N HIS A 267 -10.91 9.32 -0.23
CA HIS A 267 -11.52 7.98 -0.39
C HIS A 267 -12.44 7.62 0.78
N GLN A 268 -13.74 7.87 0.62
CA GLN A 268 -14.72 7.54 1.65
C GLN A 268 -14.92 6.02 1.75
N GLY A 269 -15.18 5.53 2.95
CA GLY A 269 -15.52 4.11 3.15
C GLY A 269 -14.34 3.14 2.96
N LEU A 270 -13.09 3.61 2.96
CA LEU A 270 -11.91 2.74 2.89
C LEU A 270 -11.77 1.90 4.17
N VAL A 271 -11.78 0.57 4.01
CA VAL A 271 -11.63 -0.40 5.11
C VAL A 271 -10.51 -1.39 4.80
N LEU A 272 -9.63 -1.62 5.79
CA LEU A 272 -8.61 -2.67 5.76
C LEU A 272 -8.76 -3.57 6.99
N ARG A 273 -8.85 -4.89 6.78
CA ARG A 273 -9.02 -5.89 7.84
C ARG A 273 -8.00 -7.00 7.73
N GLY A 274 -7.26 -7.27 8.81
CA GLY A 274 -6.29 -8.38 8.84
C GLY A 274 -5.16 -8.24 7.81
N CYS A 275 -4.94 -7.05 7.26
CA CYS A 275 -3.91 -6.83 6.24
C CYS A 275 -2.52 -6.80 6.85
N THR A 276 -1.54 -7.26 6.10
CA THR A 276 -0.12 -7.29 6.52
C THR A 276 0.74 -6.52 5.52
N ALA A 277 1.63 -5.67 6.05
CA ALA A 277 2.68 -5.00 5.29
C ALA A 277 4.05 -5.32 5.90
N THR A 278 5.01 -5.76 5.08
CA THR A 278 6.35 -6.13 5.57
C THR A 278 7.44 -5.61 4.65
N ARG A 279 8.54 -5.07 5.19
CA ARG A 279 9.71 -4.65 4.39
C ARG A 279 9.36 -3.62 3.30
N MET A 280 8.47 -2.70 3.63
CA MET A 280 8.02 -1.60 2.75
C MET A 280 8.47 -0.26 3.32
N ARG A 281 8.50 0.79 2.49
CA ARG A 281 8.81 2.14 2.97
C ARG A 281 7.76 2.58 3.98
N GLY A 282 6.50 2.61 3.58
CA GLY A 282 5.36 2.76 4.47
C GLY A 282 4.53 1.47 4.50
N GLY A 283 4.18 0.98 5.67
CA GLY A 283 3.23 -0.13 5.78
C GLY A 283 1.84 0.29 5.31
N PHE A 284 1.25 1.23 6.06
CA PHE A 284 -0.05 1.82 5.77
C PHE A 284 0.08 3.33 5.69
N GLU A 285 0.23 3.89 4.49
CA GLU A 285 0.28 5.33 4.27
C GLU A 285 -1.06 5.86 3.75
N LEU A 286 -1.99 5.95 4.69
CA LEU A 286 -3.41 6.25 4.48
C LEU A 286 -3.69 7.70 4.88
N ARG A 287 -3.12 8.60 4.09
CA ARG A 287 -3.18 10.05 4.30
C ARG A 287 -4.41 10.70 3.67
N THR A 288 -5.44 9.91 3.43
CA THR A 288 -6.73 10.42 2.96
C THR A 288 -7.46 11.10 4.12
N LYS A 289 -8.06 12.27 3.87
CA LYS A 289 -8.77 13.07 4.89
C LYS A 289 -10.23 12.60 5.08
N THR A 290 -10.46 11.30 5.00
CA THR A 290 -11.79 10.68 4.88
C THR A 290 -12.02 9.51 5.84
N ALA A 291 -11.32 9.53 6.99
CA ALA A 291 -11.55 8.58 8.08
C ALA A 291 -11.42 7.09 7.66
N PRO A 292 -10.27 6.66 7.10
CA PRO A 292 -10.05 5.25 6.78
C PRO A 292 -10.10 4.40 8.06
N ARG A 293 -10.55 3.15 7.93
CA ARG A 293 -10.63 2.19 9.05
C ARG A 293 -9.67 1.03 8.86
N LEU A 294 -8.92 0.73 9.92
CA LEU A 294 -7.98 -0.38 9.98
C LEU A 294 -8.29 -1.23 11.20
N GLU A 295 -8.51 -2.52 10.98
CA GLU A 295 -8.86 -3.48 12.01
C GLU A 295 -7.90 -4.66 11.95
N ASN A 296 -7.19 -4.94 13.04
CA ASN A 296 -6.29 -6.08 13.16
C ASN A 296 -5.17 -6.13 12.08
N CYS A 297 -4.74 -4.96 11.59
CA CYS A 297 -3.67 -4.86 10.59
C CYS A 297 -2.27 -4.93 11.24
N THR A 298 -1.30 -5.49 10.52
CA THR A 298 0.09 -5.68 10.98
C THR A 298 1.09 -5.01 10.04
N ALA A 299 2.02 -4.21 10.56
CA ALA A 299 3.14 -3.64 9.80
C ALA A 299 4.49 -3.91 10.47
N THR A 300 5.38 -4.64 9.82
CA THR A 300 6.67 -5.06 10.42
C THR A 300 7.85 -4.80 9.51
N ALA A 301 8.99 -4.45 10.08
CA ALA A 301 10.23 -4.19 9.35
C ALA A 301 10.05 -3.14 8.22
N CYS A 302 9.19 -2.13 8.44
CA CYS A 302 8.98 -1.01 7.52
C CYS A 302 9.83 0.20 7.93
N GLU A 303 10.14 1.12 7.01
CA GLU A 303 10.72 2.44 7.38
C GLU A 303 9.72 3.32 8.14
N ARG A 304 8.42 3.00 8.06
CA ARG A 304 7.35 3.48 8.93
C ARG A 304 6.17 2.52 8.87
N ALA A 305 5.59 2.16 10.00
CA ALA A 305 4.50 1.19 10.01
C ALA A 305 3.15 1.82 9.61
N PHE A 306 2.67 2.82 10.36
CA PHE A 306 1.39 3.49 10.10
C PHE A 306 1.59 4.99 9.92
N TRP A 307 1.05 5.56 8.85
CA TRP A 307 0.92 7.01 8.68
C TRP A 307 -0.51 7.34 8.27
N ILE A 308 -1.24 7.91 9.22
CA ILE A 308 -2.69 8.12 9.14
C ILE A 308 -3.03 9.61 9.25
N SER A 309 -4.22 9.96 8.75
CA SER A 309 -4.69 11.35 8.70
C SER A 309 -6.07 11.52 9.34
N THR A 310 -6.71 12.65 9.07
CA THR A 310 -7.96 13.10 9.69
C THR A 310 -9.04 12.01 9.76
N GLY A 311 -9.55 11.80 10.97
CA GLY A 311 -10.66 10.90 11.27
C GLY A 311 -10.33 9.41 11.22
N ALA A 312 -9.08 9.02 10.91
CA ALA A 312 -8.71 7.62 10.79
C ALA A 312 -8.97 6.85 12.09
N VAL A 313 -9.40 5.59 11.97
CA VAL A 313 -9.68 4.70 13.09
C VAL A 313 -8.84 3.43 12.96
N LEU A 314 -7.92 3.23 13.90
CA LEU A 314 -7.10 2.01 14.01
C LEU A 314 -7.55 1.24 15.26
N THR A 315 -7.92 -0.03 15.10
CA THR A 315 -8.36 -0.90 16.19
C THR A 315 -7.57 -2.19 16.20
N LYS A 316 -6.91 -2.51 17.32
CA LYS A 316 -6.09 -3.72 17.49
C LYS A 316 -5.02 -3.88 16.40
N CYS A 317 -4.49 -2.78 15.89
CA CYS A 317 -3.38 -2.82 14.95
C CYS A 317 -2.07 -3.09 15.69
N LYS A 318 -1.06 -3.62 15.00
CA LYS A 318 0.27 -3.85 15.59
C LYS A 318 1.39 -3.62 14.60
N GLY A 319 2.55 -3.25 15.10
CA GLY A 319 3.75 -3.14 14.28
C GLY A 319 5.01 -3.04 15.11
N ASP A 320 6.15 -3.26 14.48
CA ASP A 320 7.44 -3.01 15.13
C ASP A 320 7.96 -1.61 14.78
N ALA A 321 9.01 -1.22 15.49
CA ALA A 321 9.82 -0.08 15.13
C ALA A 321 11.27 -0.54 14.92
N ARG A 322 11.40 -1.60 14.12
CA ARG A 322 12.67 -2.28 13.82
C ARG A 322 13.59 -1.43 12.94
N TYR A 323 13.02 -0.79 11.92
CA TYR A 323 13.75 0.00 10.93
C TYR A 323 13.25 1.45 10.80
N GLY A 324 12.28 1.82 11.64
CA GLY A 324 11.65 3.13 11.61
C GLY A 324 10.52 3.22 12.63
N PRO A 325 9.83 4.36 12.69
CA PRO A 325 8.71 4.64 13.60
C PRO A 325 7.52 3.69 13.40
N LEU A 326 6.83 3.42 14.51
CA LEU A 326 5.56 2.72 14.52
C LEU A 326 4.45 3.58 13.89
N LEU A 327 4.36 4.86 14.28
CA LEU A 327 3.15 5.65 14.06
C LEU A 327 3.42 7.11 13.74
N TYR A 328 2.84 7.57 12.64
CA TYR A 328 2.65 8.97 12.32
C TYR A 328 1.17 9.32 12.28
N VAL A 329 0.79 10.33 13.07
CA VAL A 329 -0.55 10.89 13.07
C VAL A 329 -0.46 12.34 12.61
N GLU A 330 -1.09 12.61 11.48
CA GLU A 330 -1.35 13.96 11.00
C GLU A 330 -2.84 14.29 10.99
N GLY A 331 -3.18 15.57 10.93
CA GLY A 331 -4.57 16.00 10.87
C GLY A 331 -5.31 15.81 12.20
N ASP A 332 -6.63 15.71 12.12
CA ASP A 332 -7.50 15.90 13.30
C ASP A 332 -8.44 14.72 13.54
N LYS A 333 -8.88 14.53 14.78
CA LYS A 333 -9.94 13.58 15.16
C LYS A 333 -9.61 12.10 14.83
N ALA A 334 -8.34 11.74 14.73
CA ALA A 334 -7.93 10.35 14.62
C ALA A 334 -8.13 9.60 15.96
N ARG A 335 -8.48 8.32 15.88
CA ARG A 335 -8.57 7.40 17.02
C ARG A 335 -7.69 6.19 16.75
N VAL A 336 -6.64 6.03 17.54
CA VAL A 336 -5.61 5.02 17.29
C VAL A 336 -5.46 4.10 18.48
N ASP A 337 -5.59 2.80 18.24
CA ASP A 337 -5.16 1.73 19.13
C ASP A 337 -4.15 0.84 18.39
N VAL A 338 -2.88 0.95 18.79
CA VAL A 338 -1.78 0.21 18.18
C VAL A 338 -0.86 -0.42 19.23
N GLN A 339 -0.43 -1.66 18.97
CA GLN A 339 0.56 -2.36 19.75
C GLN A 339 1.95 -2.24 19.11
N LEU A 340 2.92 -1.73 19.87
CA LEU A 340 4.34 -1.80 19.59
C LEU A 340 4.87 -3.21 19.88
N LEU A 341 5.35 -3.87 18.84
CA LEU A 341 6.02 -5.16 18.93
C LEU A 341 7.46 -4.97 19.45
N PRO A 342 7.99 -5.95 20.20
CA PRO A 342 9.32 -5.84 20.81
C PRO A 342 10.47 -6.08 19.82
N THR A 343 10.18 -6.34 18.55
CA THR A 343 11.19 -6.62 17.54
C THR A 343 12.04 -5.39 17.28
N GLU A 344 13.35 -5.53 17.43
CA GLU A 344 14.33 -4.48 17.17
C GLU A 344 15.40 -4.97 16.19
N ALA A 345 16.14 -4.04 15.59
CA ALA A 345 17.35 -4.36 14.86
C ALA A 345 18.56 -3.82 15.61
N GLU A 346 19.62 -4.62 15.66
CA GLU A 346 20.90 -4.18 16.20
C GLU A 346 21.55 -3.16 15.25
N ASN A 347 22.18 -2.13 15.80
CA ASN A 347 22.95 -1.13 15.05
C ASN A 347 22.16 -0.36 13.97
N ILE A 348 20.82 -0.34 14.06
CA ILE A 348 19.97 0.48 13.18
C ILE A 348 19.40 1.65 13.97
N HIS A 349 19.57 2.85 13.45
CA HIS A 349 19.06 4.08 14.03
C HIS A 349 17.54 4.20 13.84
N VAL A 350 16.83 4.39 14.96
CA VAL A 350 15.41 4.78 15.01
C VAL A 350 15.30 5.92 16.01
N HIS A 351 14.92 7.11 15.55
CA HIS A 351 14.97 8.34 16.36
C HIS A 351 13.67 8.65 17.07
N ALA A 352 12.57 8.02 16.67
CA ALA A 352 11.28 8.11 17.32
C ALA A 352 10.44 6.85 17.05
N ILE A 353 9.59 6.46 17.99
CA ILE A 353 8.53 5.48 17.71
C ILE A 353 7.30 6.15 17.12
N SER A 354 7.08 7.44 17.39
CA SER A 354 5.93 8.14 16.86
C SER A 354 6.14 9.65 16.79
N ALA A 355 5.49 10.29 15.81
CA ALA A 355 5.28 11.73 15.78
C ALA A 355 3.80 12.05 15.55
N ILE A 356 3.24 12.89 16.43
CA ILE A 356 1.81 13.17 16.52
C ILE A 356 1.60 14.68 16.49
N TYR A 357 0.74 15.15 15.59
CA TYR A 357 0.30 16.55 15.57
C TYR A 357 -1.16 16.68 15.10
N GLY A 358 -1.68 17.90 15.15
CA GLY A 358 -3.07 18.22 14.84
C GLY A 358 -3.97 18.22 16.07
N THR A 359 -5.29 18.13 15.88
CA THR A 359 -6.28 18.54 16.88
C THR A 359 -7.23 17.40 17.25
N ASN A 360 -7.53 17.26 18.55
CA ASN A 360 -8.52 16.31 19.06
C ASN A 360 -8.23 14.85 18.64
N ASN A 361 -6.96 14.48 18.54
CA ASN A 361 -6.56 13.10 18.31
C ASN A 361 -6.58 12.33 19.64
N GLU A 362 -6.90 11.03 19.56
CA GLU A 362 -6.84 10.10 20.68
C GLU A 362 -5.95 8.93 20.26
N VAL A 363 -4.84 8.74 20.96
CA VAL A 363 -3.80 7.78 20.58
C VAL A 363 -3.44 6.90 21.76
N THR A 364 -3.61 5.59 21.60
CA THR A 364 -3.16 4.56 22.52
C THR A 364 -2.04 3.76 21.88
N ILE A 365 -0.89 3.73 22.55
CA ILE A 365 0.24 2.87 22.18
C ILE A 365 0.48 1.91 23.33
N SER A 366 0.35 0.61 23.07
CA SER A 366 0.59 -0.45 24.03
C SER A 366 1.81 -1.29 23.64
N ALA A 367 2.38 -2.04 24.57
CA ALA A 367 3.42 -3.02 24.29
C ALA A 367 3.17 -4.29 25.10
N SER A 368 3.49 -5.46 24.54
CA SER A 368 3.45 -6.73 25.30
C SER A 368 4.74 -6.99 26.07
N LYS A 369 5.84 -6.35 25.65
CA LYS A 369 7.17 -6.45 26.27
C LYS A 369 7.90 -5.13 26.07
N ASN A 370 8.80 -4.81 27.00
CA ASN A 370 9.68 -3.66 26.86
C ASN A 370 10.69 -3.89 25.74
N ARG A 371 11.00 -2.81 25.02
CA ARG A 371 12.13 -2.73 24.09
C ARG A 371 13.40 -2.38 24.86
N ALA A 372 14.56 -2.81 24.34
CA ALA A 372 15.84 -2.44 24.93
C ALA A 372 16.20 -0.99 24.57
N HIS A 373 15.93 -0.56 23.34
CA HIS A 373 16.23 0.78 22.88
C HIS A 373 15.07 1.74 23.13
N ALA A 374 15.36 2.83 23.85
CA ALA A 374 14.39 3.89 24.11
C ALA A 374 14.44 4.94 22.99
N ALA A 375 13.49 4.88 22.06
CA ALA A 375 13.16 6.00 21.19
C ALA A 375 11.95 6.76 21.79
N PRO A 376 11.78 8.07 21.55
CA PRO A 376 10.67 8.85 22.08
C PRO A 376 9.39 8.82 21.23
N ILE A 377 8.25 9.04 21.91
CA ILE A 377 6.99 9.49 21.32
C ILE A 377 7.03 11.02 21.27
N LEU A 378 6.97 11.58 20.07
CA LEU A 378 7.04 13.02 19.82
C LEU A 378 5.63 13.62 19.73
N VAL A 379 5.28 14.49 20.67
CA VAL A 379 4.01 15.24 20.68
C VAL A 379 4.25 16.67 20.18
N GLY A 380 3.55 17.08 19.13
CA GLY A 380 3.75 18.38 18.51
C GLY A 380 4.87 18.39 17.46
N PHE A 381 5.05 17.28 16.74
CA PHE A 381 6.08 17.15 15.71
C PHE A 381 5.53 16.56 14.42
N THR A 382 6.05 16.99 13.28
CA THR A 382 5.79 16.37 11.99
C THR A 382 6.62 15.11 11.81
N PRO A 383 6.17 14.18 10.95
CA PRO A 383 7.05 13.22 10.32
C PRO A 383 8.21 13.94 9.58
N PRO A 384 9.33 13.25 9.36
CA PRO A 384 10.40 13.72 8.49
C PRO A 384 9.92 13.80 7.04
N SER A 385 10.56 14.65 6.23
CA SER A 385 10.18 14.85 4.82
C SER A 385 10.44 13.62 3.93
N MET A 386 11.40 12.77 4.31
CA MET A 386 11.92 11.68 3.47
C MET A 386 12.18 10.40 4.28
N GLY A 387 11.14 9.87 4.94
CA GLY A 387 11.28 8.68 5.80
C GLY A 387 12.22 8.92 6.99
N GLU A 388 12.39 7.90 7.84
CA GLU A 388 13.13 8.04 9.11
C GLU A 388 14.61 8.44 8.92
N ASN A 389 15.20 8.01 7.80
CA ASN A 389 16.64 8.02 7.59
C ASN A 389 17.21 9.36 7.08
N ALA A 390 16.37 10.31 6.67
CA ALA A 390 16.84 11.40 5.81
C ALA A 390 16.52 12.81 6.27
N THR A 391 15.74 13.04 7.33
CA THR A 391 15.52 14.40 7.86
C THR A 391 15.10 14.37 9.32
N ALA A 392 15.33 15.49 10.03
CA ALA A 392 14.81 15.69 11.36
C ALA A 392 13.29 15.98 11.34
N ASN A 393 12.61 15.59 12.41
CA ASN A 393 11.24 16.01 12.69
C ASN A 393 11.21 17.52 12.97
N SER A 394 10.13 18.20 12.56
CA SER A 394 9.95 19.64 12.78
C SER A 394 8.76 19.89 13.71
N GLU A 395 8.82 20.95 14.51
CA GLU A 395 7.71 21.26 15.41
C GLU A 395 6.44 21.71 14.68
N ARG A 396 5.30 21.17 15.13
CA ARG A 396 3.97 21.44 14.61
C ARG A 396 2.95 21.53 15.75
N ALA A 397 1.86 22.26 15.52
CA ALA A 397 0.80 22.37 16.50
C ALA A 397 0.16 21.01 16.79
N ALA A 398 0.08 20.64 18.06
CA ALA A 398 -0.73 19.55 18.58
C ALA A 398 -1.68 20.13 19.64
N ARG A 399 -2.99 19.93 19.50
CA ARG A 399 -3.99 20.57 20.36
C ARG A 399 -5.01 19.58 20.85
N SER A 400 -5.31 19.59 22.15
CA SER A 400 -6.33 18.69 22.71
C SER A 400 -6.07 17.21 22.38
N LEU A 401 -4.80 16.81 22.30
CA LEU A 401 -4.41 15.41 22.14
C LEU A 401 -4.67 14.67 23.44
N ILE A 402 -5.24 13.48 23.36
CA ILE A 402 -5.24 12.49 24.44
C ILE A 402 -4.26 11.39 24.04
N LEU A 403 -3.18 11.24 24.80
CA LEU A 403 -2.18 10.20 24.60
C LEU A 403 -2.19 9.21 25.77
N HIS A 404 -2.41 7.93 25.46
CA HIS A 404 -2.23 6.80 26.35
C HIS A 404 -0.98 6.01 25.94
N ASN A 405 0.15 6.32 26.54
CA ASN A 405 1.39 5.58 26.38
C ASN A 405 1.49 4.48 27.45
N HIS A 406 1.07 3.27 27.10
CA HIS A 406 1.23 2.06 27.92
C HIS A 406 2.53 1.31 27.58
N THR A 407 3.58 2.06 27.22
CA THR A 407 4.92 1.54 26.99
C THR A 407 5.92 2.27 27.89
N SER A 408 7.11 1.70 28.07
CA SER A 408 8.22 2.38 28.75
C SER A 408 8.89 3.47 27.91
N MET A 409 8.44 3.69 26.66
CA MET A 409 9.08 4.62 25.75
C MET A 409 8.91 6.06 26.24
N PRO A 410 9.97 6.89 26.20
CA PRO A 410 9.89 8.27 26.66
C PRO A 410 8.94 9.13 25.82
N VAL A 411 8.48 10.23 26.39
CA VAL A 411 7.64 11.24 25.72
C VAL A 411 8.38 12.57 25.67
N VAL A 412 8.37 13.21 24.49
CA VAL A 412 8.92 14.56 24.25
C VAL A 412 7.78 15.44 23.73
N ILE A 413 7.51 16.54 24.42
CA ILE A 413 6.41 17.46 24.10
C ILE A 413 6.98 18.78 23.61
N GLY A 414 6.75 19.09 22.33
CA GLY A 414 7.25 20.27 21.64
C GLY A 414 6.55 21.57 22.05
N ALA A 415 7.16 22.71 21.74
CA ALA A 415 6.69 24.02 22.21
C ALA A 415 5.32 24.44 21.66
N LYS A 416 4.90 23.86 20.54
CA LYS A 416 3.60 24.11 19.89
C LYS A 416 2.49 23.16 20.35
N ALA A 417 2.75 22.28 21.30
CA ALA A 417 1.73 21.45 21.91
C ALA A 417 0.92 22.26 22.94
N GLU A 418 -0.40 22.14 22.91
CA GLU A 418 -1.29 22.89 23.81
C GLU A 418 -2.50 22.07 24.26
N LYS A 419 -2.88 22.18 25.53
CA LYS A 419 -4.12 21.57 26.07
C LYS A 419 -4.18 20.05 25.90
N CYS A 420 -3.02 19.37 25.88
CA CYS A 420 -2.95 17.92 25.73
C CYS A 420 -3.05 17.21 27.09
N GLN A 421 -3.61 16.01 27.08
CA GLN A 421 -3.64 15.09 28.22
C GLN A 421 -2.75 13.89 27.91
N ILE A 422 -1.72 13.69 28.73
CA ILE A 422 -0.70 12.66 28.52
C ILE A 422 -0.71 11.69 29.71
N PHE A 423 -1.11 10.45 29.44
CA PHE A 423 -1.06 9.33 30.38
C PHE A 423 0.08 8.42 29.95
N THR A 424 1.15 8.30 30.74
CA THR A 424 2.37 7.60 30.31
C THR A 424 2.97 6.71 31.38
N GLN A 425 3.47 5.54 30.97
CA GLN A 425 4.36 4.68 31.78
C GLN A 425 5.84 4.96 31.50
N GLY A 426 6.16 5.65 30.41
CA GLY A 426 7.51 6.11 30.09
C GLY A 426 7.80 7.49 30.65
N LEU A 427 9.10 7.80 30.79
CA LEU A 427 9.60 9.10 31.25
C LEU A 427 9.15 10.24 30.33
N VAL A 428 8.66 11.33 30.89
CA VAL A 428 8.55 12.60 30.15
C VAL A 428 9.92 13.28 30.14
N GLN A 429 10.63 13.17 29.01
CA GLN A 429 11.98 13.71 28.85
C GLN A 429 11.99 15.22 28.72
N GLU A 430 10.97 15.77 28.06
CA GLU A 430 10.85 17.21 27.83
C GLU A 430 9.37 17.62 27.75
N ASN A 431 9.04 18.75 28.36
CA ASN A 431 7.76 19.41 28.20
C ASN A 431 7.93 20.91 27.97
N LYS A 432 7.85 21.32 26.69
CA LYS A 432 7.81 22.73 26.28
C LYS A 432 6.39 23.23 25.98
N GLY A 433 5.38 22.36 26.10
CA GLY A 433 4.00 22.68 25.74
C GLY A 433 3.29 23.57 26.77
N ARG A 434 2.12 24.10 26.39
CA ARG A 434 1.27 24.94 27.26
C ARG A 434 0.02 24.18 27.69
N ASP A 435 -0.37 24.31 28.95
CA ASP A 435 -1.56 23.66 29.53
C ASP A 435 -1.57 22.13 29.32
N ILE A 436 -0.42 21.49 29.53
CA ILE A 436 -0.27 20.05 29.37
C ILE A 436 -0.56 19.36 30.70
N ALA A 437 -1.59 18.52 30.73
CA ALA A 437 -1.88 17.66 31.86
C ALA A 437 -1.11 16.34 31.70
N ILE A 438 -0.26 15.99 32.67
CA ILE A 438 0.56 14.78 32.63
C ILE A 438 0.23 13.91 33.83
N GLN A 439 -0.06 12.64 33.58
CA GLN A 439 -0.18 11.60 34.60
C GLN A 439 0.80 10.47 34.27
N THR A 440 1.79 10.29 35.15
CA THR A 440 2.73 9.16 35.08
C THR A 440 2.18 8.02 35.94
N ARG A 441 2.28 6.78 35.46
CA ARG A 441 1.85 5.58 36.19
C ARG A 441 2.99 4.63 36.49
#